data_AF-A0A842CVJ4-F1
#
_entry.id   AF-A0A842CVJ4-F1
#
_cell.length_a   1.000
_cell.length_b   1.000
_cell.length_c   1.000
_cell.angle_alpha   90.00
_cell.angle_beta   90.00
_cell.angle_gamma   90.00
#
_symmetry.space_group_name_H-M   'P 1'
#
loop_
_entity.id
_entity.type
_entity.pdbx_description
1 polymer ?
#
loop_
_entity_poly.entity_id
_entity_poly.type
_entity_poly.pdbx_seq_one_letter_code
_entity_poly.pdbx_strand_id
1 'polypeptide(L)'
;MKYLVAGMISLVLAGVISGCASPSETKSDKKTKPNNVAEIKEKQYTSIEDYQKEIPSDMQMNKPVFQLVGDTLEISFEVRFTEAMDTKLRNTKQPSYYSVIEAEGHDKFDKLLDKNNPPIYSNNVAAMESGSFGYKYKAVLVLQAKPTASEKKELLDGSNFALVFMNQNKDVTNVFHVLDIGMVE
;
A
#
# COMPACT_ATOMS: atom_id res chain seq x y z
N MET A 1 -39.85 -35.24 -14.43
CA MET A 1 -41.08 -34.64 -15.02
C MET A 1 -41.08 -33.15 -14.70
N LYS A 2 -41.38 -32.33 -15.72
CA LYS A 2 -41.48 -30.87 -15.66
C LYS A 2 -42.91 -30.47 -15.30
N TYR A 3 -43.11 -29.56 -14.35
CA TYR A 3 -44.27 -28.65 -14.22
C TYR A 3 -43.75 -27.42 -13.44
N LEU A 4 -43.43 -26.27 -14.03
CA LEU A 4 -44.24 -25.22 -14.67
C LEU A 4 -45.21 -24.48 -13.71
N VAL A 5 -44.97 -23.16 -13.69
CA VAL A 5 -45.44 -22.03 -12.88
C VAL A 5 -46.94 -21.71 -13.01
N ALA A 6 -47.55 -21.26 -11.90
CA ALA A 6 -48.52 -20.16 -11.75
C ALA A 6 -48.89 -20.08 -10.25
N GLY A 7 -48.88 -18.97 -9.50
CA GLY A 7 -49.22 -17.59 -9.81
C GLY A 7 -50.54 -17.27 -9.09
N MET A 8 -50.51 -16.51 -7.99
CA MET A 8 -51.65 -15.69 -7.56
C MET A 8 -51.29 -14.64 -6.50
N ILE A 9 -51.68 -13.41 -6.81
CA ILE A 9 -51.62 -12.18 -6.03
C ILE A 9 -52.69 -12.22 -4.94
N SER A 10 -52.42 -11.70 -3.75
CA SER A 10 -53.47 -11.23 -2.83
C SER A 10 -53.01 -10.01 -2.05
N LEU A 11 -53.59 -8.87 -2.43
CA LEU A 11 -53.77 -7.70 -1.57
C LEU A 11 -54.67 -8.09 -0.40
N VAL A 12 -54.28 -7.71 0.82
CA VAL A 12 -55.26 -7.33 1.84
C VAL A 12 -54.84 -6.00 2.45
N LEU A 13 -55.55 -4.97 2.02
CA LEU A 13 -55.63 -3.66 2.63
C LEU A 13 -56.83 -3.69 3.59
N ALA A 14 -56.66 -3.24 4.83
CA ALA A 14 -57.62 -2.44 5.63
C ALA A 14 -57.53 -2.74 7.14
N GLY A 15 -57.38 -1.67 7.90
CA GLY A 15 -57.51 -1.66 9.36
C GLY A 15 -57.32 -0.24 9.90
N VAL A 16 -58.23 0.68 9.56
CA VAL A 16 -58.33 2.02 10.15
C VAL A 16 -59.58 2.06 11.02
N ILE A 17 -59.42 2.23 12.33
CA ILE A 17 -60.36 2.91 13.25
C ILE A 17 -59.65 3.03 14.63
N SER A 18 -59.13 4.19 15.02
CA SER A 18 -59.76 5.43 15.53
C SER A 18 -60.07 5.40 17.04
N GLY A 19 -59.57 6.40 17.76
CA GLY A 19 -59.92 6.74 19.14
C GLY A 19 -59.61 8.22 19.44
N CYS A 20 -60.63 9.06 19.27
CA CYS A 20 -60.86 10.48 19.64
C CYS A 20 -59.94 11.14 20.68
N ALA A 21 -59.33 12.31 20.38
CA ALA A 21 -59.83 13.69 20.58
C ALA A 21 -59.27 14.32 21.88
N SER A 22 -58.55 15.45 21.85
CA SER A 22 -59.09 16.81 21.68
C SER A 22 -57.95 17.84 21.48
N PRO A 23 -58.25 19.07 21.00
CA PRO A 23 -57.27 20.01 20.46
C PRO A 23 -56.71 20.97 21.52
N SER A 24 -55.43 21.32 21.40
CA SER A 24 -54.87 22.50 22.07
C SER A 24 -53.78 23.16 21.21
N GLU A 25 -54.17 24.28 20.62
CA GLU A 25 -53.44 25.50 20.26
C GLU A 25 -51.89 25.50 20.22
N THR A 26 -51.40 25.89 19.04
CA THR A 26 -50.33 26.89 18.77
C THR A 26 -48.98 26.75 19.47
N LYS A 27 -47.95 26.32 18.72
CA LYS A 27 -46.85 27.18 18.20
C LYS A 27 -45.60 26.35 17.85
N SER A 28 -44.93 26.86 16.82
CA SER A 28 -43.51 26.71 16.52
C SER A 28 -43.15 25.52 15.62
N ASP A 29 -43.12 25.85 14.33
CA ASP A 29 -42.22 25.25 13.36
C ASP A 29 -40.80 25.11 13.94
N LYS A 30 -40.45 23.89 14.36
CA LYS A 30 -39.09 23.40 14.20
C LYS A 30 -39.15 22.25 13.20
N LYS A 31 -38.96 22.60 11.94
CA LYS A 31 -38.36 21.70 10.95
C LYS A 31 -37.06 21.18 11.58
N THR A 32 -37.13 19.98 12.14
CA THR A 32 -35.95 19.17 12.40
C THR A 32 -35.32 18.96 11.02
N LYS A 33 -34.27 19.74 10.72
CA LYS A 33 -33.42 19.45 9.56
C LYS A 33 -32.98 18.00 9.70
N PRO A 34 -33.09 17.17 8.65
CA PRO A 34 -32.38 15.90 8.66
C PRO A 34 -30.91 16.23 8.91
N ASN A 35 -30.33 15.59 9.93
CA ASN A 35 -28.89 15.57 10.10
C ASN A 35 -28.32 15.04 8.78
N ASN A 36 -27.75 15.92 7.97
CA ASN A 36 -26.78 15.52 6.98
C ASN A 36 -25.61 14.96 7.79
N VAL A 37 -25.61 13.65 8.01
CA VAL A 37 -24.37 12.91 8.19
C VAL A 37 -23.60 13.23 6.93
N ALA A 38 -22.68 14.19 7.01
CA ALA A 38 -21.75 14.42 5.94
C ALA A 38 -21.01 13.08 5.80
N GLU A 39 -21.25 12.37 4.70
CA GLU A 39 -20.35 11.32 4.27
C GLU A 39 -18.96 11.93 4.33
N ILE A 40 -18.14 11.45 5.26
CA ILE A 40 -16.72 11.78 5.30
C ILE A 40 -16.20 11.18 4.01
N LYS A 41 -16.15 11.99 2.95
CA LYS A 41 -15.48 11.62 1.71
C LYS A 41 -14.04 11.37 2.12
N GLU A 42 -13.65 10.10 2.20
CA GLU A 42 -12.26 9.73 2.40
C GLU A 42 -11.44 10.52 1.40
N LYS A 43 -10.44 11.24 1.91
CA LYS A 43 -9.55 12.06 1.08
C LYS A 43 -8.87 11.10 0.09
N GLN A 44 -9.26 11.16 -1.17
CA GLN A 44 -8.64 10.37 -2.21
C GLN A 44 -7.36 11.07 -2.67
N TYR A 45 -6.26 10.31 -2.72
CA TYR A 45 -4.97 10.78 -3.19
C TYR A 45 -4.81 10.40 -4.67
N THR A 46 -4.11 11.24 -5.43
CA THR A 46 -3.92 10.99 -6.87
C THR A 46 -2.71 10.11 -7.09
N SER A 47 -1.55 10.49 -6.55
CA SER A 47 -0.29 9.74 -6.67
C SER A 47 0.46 9.75 -5.33
N ILE A 48 1.52 8.94 -5.23
CA ILE A 48 2.40 8.91 -4.06
C ILE A 48 3.08 10.27 -3.80
N GLU A 49 3.19 11.13 -4.81
CA GLU A 49 3.82 12.45 -4.70
C GLU A 49 3.05 13.40 -3.78
N ASP A 50 1.75 13.16 -3.59
CA ASP A 50 0.89 13.95 -2.70
C ASP A 50 1.33 13.85 -1.22
N TYR A 51 2.07 12.79 -0.84
CA TYR A 51 2.49 12.53 0.53
C TYR A 51 3.90 11.94 0.65
N GLN A 52 4.69 11.92 -0.43
CA GLN A 52 6.05 11.35 -0.46
C GLN A 52 6.99 11.89 0.63
N LYS A 53 6.80 13.14 1.05
CA LYS A 53 7.61 13.80 2.10
C LYS A 53 7.35 13.24 3.50
N GLU A 54 6.21 12.59 3.71
CA GLU A 54 5.81 12.00 4.99
C GLU A 54 6.26 10.54 5.12
N ILE A 55 6.64 9.88 4.02
CA ILE A 55 7.10 8.49 4.04
C ILE A 55 8.27 8.29 5.01
N PRO A 56 9.33 9.14 5.05
CA PRO A 56 10.45 8.90 5.95
C PRO A 56 10.11 8.92 7.44
N SER A 57 9.14 9.74 7.87
CA SER A 57 8.72 9.81 9.28
C SER A 57 7.72 8.71 9.65
N ASP A 58 6.97 8.22 8.67
CA ASP A 58 5.83 7.33 8.88
C ASP A 58 6.12 5.88 8.47
N MET A 59 7.39 5.57 8.19
CA MET A 59 7.85 4.27 7.75
C MET A 59 8.90 3.72 8.72
N GLN A 60 8.73 2.46 9.08
CA GLN A 60 9.74 1.66 9.76
C GLN A 60 10.05 0.43 8.93
N MET A 61 11.28 -0.06 9.03
CA MET A 61 11.78 -1.19 8.25
C MET A 61 12.62 -2.08 9.17
N ASN A 62 12.38 -3.39 9.16
CA ASN A 62 13.28 -4.30 9.85
C ASN A 62 14.62 -4.41 9.09
N LYS A 63 15.63 -5.00 9.74
CA LYS A 63 16.89 -5.29 9.06
C LYS A 63 16.65 -6.26 7.90
N PRO A 64 17.02 -5.91 6.66
CA PRO A 64 16.86 -6.82 5.53
C PRO A 64 17.78 -8.04 5.60
N VAL A 65 17.35 -9.10 4.92
CA VAL A 65 18.11 -10.32 4.71
C VAL A 65 18.52 -10.40 3.25
N PHE A 66 19.82 -10.54 3.03
CA PHE A 66 20.45 -10.72 1.72
C PHE A 66 20.86 -12.18 1.56
N GLN A 67 20.49 -12.79 0.43
CA GLN A 67 20.83 -14.18 0.14
C GLN A 67 21.17 -14.35 -1.33
N LEU A 68 22.26 -15.08 -1.61
CA LEU A 68 22.57 -15.53 -2.97
C LEU A 68 21.90 -16.88 -3.23
N VAL A 69 21.05 -16.92 -4.25
CA VAL A 69 20.35 -18.14 -4.71
C VAL A 69 20.63 -18.33 -6.19
N GLY A 70 21.55 -19.23 -6.52
CA GLY A 70 21.98 -19.45 -7.90
C GLY A 70 22.66 -18.21 -8.49
N ASP A 71 22.03 -17.65 -9.51
CA ASP A 71 22.41 -16.44 -10.24
C ASP A 71 21.62 -15.20 -9.79
N THR A 72 20.99 -15.25 -8.61
CA THR A 72 20.24 -14.12 -8.08
C THR A 72 20.74 -13.70 -6.70
N LEU A 73 20.69 -12.38 -6.45
CA LEU A 73 20.69 -11.81 -5.11
C LEU A 73 19.24 -11.54 -4.70
N GLU A 74 18.75 -12.31 -3.74
CA GLU A 74 17.45 -12.07 -3.12
C GLU A 74 17.60 -11.19 -1.88
N ILE A 75 16.80 -10.14 -1.81
CA ILE A 75 16.77 -9.17 -0.72
C ILE A 75 15.34 -9.17 -0.18
N SER A 76 15.17 -9.48 1.10
CA SER A 76 13.87 -9.54 1.75
C SER A 76 13.85 -8.74 3.03
N PHE A 77 12.77 -8.01 3.25
CA PHE A 77 12.55 -7.17 4.42
C PHE A 77 11.06 -6.93 4.63
N GLU A 78 10.70 -6.38 5.77
CA GLU A 78 9.35 -5.96 6.09
C GLU A 78 9.32 -4.47 6.36
N VAL A 79 8.30 -3.80 5.83
CA VAL A 79 8.06 -2.37 6.04
C VAL A 79 6.72 -2.20 6.76
N ARG A 80 6.74 -1.42 7.84
CA ARG A 80 5.56 -1.01 8.58
C ARG A 80 5.31 0.47 8.34
N PHE A 81 4.07 0.81 8.03
CA PHE A 81 3.62 2.20 7.92
C PHE A 81 2.75 2.57 9.12
N THR A 82 2.70 3.85 9.47
CA THR A 82 1.67 4.37 10.37
C THR A 82 0.27 4.13 9.77
N GLU A 83 -0.77 4.08 10.60
CA GLU A 83 -2.15 3.96 10.12
C GLU A 83 -2.52 5.09 9.15
N ALA A 84 -2.02 6.30 9.39
CA ALA A 84 -2.23 7.45 8.52
C ALA A 84 -1.59 7.23 7.14
N MET A 85 -0.35 6.76 7.07
CA MET A 85 0.32 6.47 5.80
C MET A 85 -0.28 5.26 5.09
N ASP A 86 -0.67 4.22 5.82
CA ASP A 86 -1.36 3.04 5.28
C ASP A 86 -2.68 3.44 4.59
N THR A 87 -3.47 4.29 5.24
CA THR A 87 -4.71 4.84 4.69
C THR A 87 -4.44 5.61 3.40
N LYS A 88 -3.39 6.44 3.36
CA LYS A 88 -3.00 7.16 2.14
C LYS A 88 -2.67 6.19 1.01
N LEU A 89 -1.78 5.23 1.26
CA LEU A 89 -1.33 4.24 0.28
C LEU A 89 -2.51 3.43 -0.31
N ARG A 90 -3.47 3.03 0.52
CA ARG A 90 -4.68 2.31 0.08
C ARG A 90 -5.65 3.17 -0.73
N ASN A 91 -5.71 4.47 -0.43
CA ASN A 91 -6.62 5.42 -1.05
C ASN A 91 -5.98 6.28 -2.15
N THR A 92 -4.82 5.85 -2.66
CA THR A 92 -4.15 6.46 -3.82
C THR A 92 -4.61 5.80 -5.11
N LYS A 93 -5.05 6.61 -6.08
CA LYS A 93 -5.60 6.12 -7.36
C LYS A 93 -4.53 5.52 -8.27
N GLN A 94 -3.41 6.21 -8.39
CA GLN A 94 -2.34 5.79 -9.29
C GLN A 94 -1.43 4.77 -8.60
N PRO A 95 -0.90 3.79 -9.34
CA PRO A 95 0.02 2.83 -8.76
C PRO A 95 1.30 3.52 -8.30
N SER A 96 1.93 2.96 -7.27
CA SER A 96 3.31 3.27 -6.90
C SER A 96 4.14 2.01 -7.01
N TYR A 97 5.46 2.18 -7.09
CA TYR A 97 6.40 1.09 -7.26
C TYR A 97 7.56 1.22 -6.28
N TYR A 98 8.28 0.11 -6.10
CA TYR A 98 9.56 0.11 -5.40
C TYR A 98 10.60 -0.69 -6.18
N SER A 99 11.87 -0.42 -5.89
CA SER A 99 13.02 -1.20 -6.34
C SER A 99 14.12 -1.18 -5.28
N VAL A 100 15.09 -2.08 -5.44
CA VAL A 100 16.36 -2.01 -4.72
C VAL A 100 17.45 -1.83 -5.77
N ILE A 101 18.22 -0.76 -5.61
CA ILE A 101 19.31 -0.40 -6.53
C ILE A 101 20.62 -0.33 -5.77
N GLU A 102 21.74 -0.29 -6.50
CA GLU A 102 23.03 0.05 -5.92
C GLU A 102 22.99 1.50 -5.37
N ALA A 103 23.52 1.72 -4.17
CA ALA A 103 23.53 3.04 -3.56
C ALA A 103 24.43 4.01 -4.34
N GLU A 104 24.00 5.27 -4.49
CA GLU A 104 24.79 6.30 -5.19
C GLU A 104 26.22 6.41 -4.66
N GLY A 105 27.20 6.55 -5.57
CA GLY A 105 28.63 6.61 -5.24
C GLY A 105 29.31 5.25 -5.11
N HIS A 106 28.55 4.16 -5.26
CA HIS A 106 29.04 2.80 -5.39
C HIS A 106 28.75 2.36 -6.83
N ASP A 107 29.77 2.34 -7.71
CA ASP A 107 29.69 1.70 -9.04
C ASP A 107 30.39 0.32 -9.00
N LYS A 108 30.32 -0.35 -7.85
CA LYS A 108 31.05 -1.59 -7.59
C LYS A 108 30.48 -2.75 -8.37
N PHE A 109 29.18 -2.73 -8.67
CA PHE A 109 28.47 -3.87 -9.24
C PHE A 109 28.09 -3.69 -10.71
N ASP A 110 28.63 -2.70 -11.43
CA ASP A 110 28.37 -2.46 -12.86
C ASP A 110 28.54 -3.70 -13.78
N LYS A 111 29.39 -4.65 -13.39
CA LYS A 111 29.62 -5.91 -14.12
C LYS A 111 28.74 -7.06 -13.66
N LEU A 112 28.09 -6.91 -12.51
CA LEU A 112 27.29 -7.94 -11.86
C LEU A 112 25.80 -7.64 -11.95
N LEU A 113 25.39 -6.36 -11.98
CA LEU A 113 24.00 -5.92 -11.97
C LEU A 113 23.72 -4.98 -13.14
N ASP A 114 22.53 -5.08 -13.73
CA ASP A 114 22.08 -4.13 -14.76
C ASP A 114 21.50 -2.87 -14.09
N LYS A 115 22.33 -1.83 -13.96
CA LYS A 115 21.91 -0.54 -13.40
C LYS A 115 20.90 0.23 -14.24
N ASN A 116 20.78 -0.08 -15.53
CA ASN A 116 19.86 0.64 -16.44
C ASN A 116 18.45 0.08 -16.37
N ASN A 117 18.32 -1.21 -16.03
CA ASN A 117 17.03 -1.89 -15.92
C ASN A 117 16.89 -2.60 -14.57
N PRO A 118 16.92 -1.87 -13.44
CA PRO A 118 16.68 -2.49 -12.15
C PRO A 118 15.26 -3.08 -12.11
N PRO A 119 15.05 -4.20 -11.41
CA PRO A 119 13.73 -4.81 -11.30
C PRO A 119 12.78 -3.89 -10.52
N ILE A 120 11.57 -3.70 -11.04
CA ILE A 120 10.55 -2.82 -10.47
C ILE A 120 9.37 -3.65 -9.99
N TYR A 121 8.94 -3.41 -8.76
CA TYR A 121 7.86 -4.14 -8.09
C TYR A 121 6.70 -3.20 -7.76
N SER A 122 5.48 -3.72 -7.78
CA SER A 122 4.30 -2.95 -7.38
C SER A 122 4.30 -2.72 -5.87
N ASN A 123 4.08 -1.47 -5.46
CA ASN A 123 3.89 -1.08 -4.06
C ASN A 123 2.38 -0.91 -3.78
N ASN A 124 1.64 -2.02 -3.82
CA ASN A 124 0.20 -2.06 -3.52
C ASN A 124 -0.03 -2.75 -2.17
N VAL A 125 -0.03 -1.97 -1.09
CA VAL A 125 -0.20 -2.49 0.28
C VAL A 125 -1.50 -3.27 0.51
N ALA A 126 -2.52 -3.09 -0.35
CA ALA A 126 -3.76 -3.88 -0.27
C ALA A 126 -3.61 -5.32 -0.79
N ALA A 127 -2.61 -5.57 -1.64
CA ALA A 127 -2.32 -6.88 -2.22
C ALA A 127 -1.04 -7.54 -1.66
N MET A 128 -0.26 -6.81 -0.86
CA MET A 128 0.99 -7.32 -0.28
C MET A 128 0.71 -8.29 0.87
N GLU A 129 1.57 -9.30 0.99
CA GLU A 129 1.53 -10.24 2.11
C GLU A 129 1.95 -9.54 3.41
N SER A 130 1.21 -9.79 4.49
CA SER A 130 1.59 -9.35 5.83
C SER A 130 2.55 -10.34 6.48
N GLY A 131 3.60 -9.82 7.10
CA GLY A 131 4.53 -10.53 7.97
C GLY A 131 4.30 -10.18 9.45
N SER A 132 5.28 -10.53 10.29
CA SER A 132 5.19 -10.31 11.74
C SER A 132 5.50 -8.88 12.16
N PHE A 133 6.22 -8.12 11.34
CA PHE A 133 6.61 -6.74 11.56
C PHE A 133 5.77 -5.77 10.71
N GLY A 134 5.48 -6.12 9.46
CA GLY A 134 4.74 -5.26 8.52
C GLY A 134 4.43 -5.96 7.20
N TYR A 135 4.38 -5.20 6.10
CA TYR A 135 4.23 -5.76 4.75
C TYR A 135 5.54 -6.37 4.28
N LYS A 136 5.49 -7.54 3.65
CA LYS A 136 6.68 -8.21 3.11
C LYS A 136 7.09 -7.60 1.77
N TYR A 137 8.33 -7.14 1.71
CA TYR A 137 8.99 -6.68 0.49
C TYR A 137 10.04 -7.72 0.07
N LYS A 138 10.13 -7.96 -1.23
CA LYS A 138 11.17 -8.79 -1.84
C LYS A 138 11.69 -8.10 -3.10
N ALA A 139 13.01 -8.06 -3.24
CA ALA A 139 13.70 -7.74 -4.47
C ALA A 139 14.58 -8.93 -4.88
N VAL A 140 14.65 -9.19 -6.19
CA VAL A 140 15.43 -10.27 -6.80
C VAL A 140 16.25 -9.64 -7.90
N LEU A 141 17.54 -9.46 -7.64
CA LEU A 141 18.48 -8.87 -8.58
C LEU A 141 19.19 -10.00 -9.33
N VAL A 142 19.03 -10.05 -10.65
CA VAL A 142 19.68 -11.07 -11.49
C VAL A 142 21.14 -10.68 -11.72
N LEU A 143 22.04 -11.61 -11.41
CA LEU A 143 23.47 -11.43 -11.61
C LEU A 143 23.86 -11.73 -13.06
N GLN A 144 24.52 -10.78 -13.70
CA GLN A 144 25.01 -10.89 -15.08
C GLN A 144 26.27 -11.78 -15.19
N ALA A 145 26.97 -11.98 -14.08
CA ALA A 145 28.15 -12.81 -14.00
C ALA A 145 28.28 -13.46 -12.63
N LYS A 146 29.07 -14.54 -12.54
CA LYS A 146 29.33 -15.24 -11.29
C LYS A 146 30.26 -14.38 -10.40
N PRO A 147 29.85 -14.01 -9.18
CA PRO A 147 30.66 -13.17 -8.32
C PRO A 147 31.82 -13.96 -7.70
N THR A 148 32.95 -13.30 -7.56
CA THR A 148 34.12 -13.72 -6.77
C THR A 148 33.79 -13.73 -5.27
N ALA A 149 34.68 -14.30 -4.44
CA ALA A 149 34.47 -14.32 -3.00
C ALA A 149 34.38 -12.91 -2.37
N SER A 150 35.15 -11.94 -2.89
CA SER A 150 35.10 -10.55 -2.43
C SER A 150 33.78 -9.88 -2.83
N GLU A 151 33.39 -9.99 -4.10
CA GLU A 151 32.12 -9.42 -4.59
C GLU A 151 30.92 -10.03 -3.88
N LYS A 152 30.95 -11.34 -3.57
CA LYS A 152 29.89 -11.97 -2.76
C LYS A 152 29.75 -11.32 -1.39
N LYS A 153 30.86 -10.98 -0.73
CA LYS A 153 30.81 -10.31 0.58
C LYS A 153 30.18 -8.92 0.45
N GLU A 154 30.50 -8.19 -0.61
CA GLU A 154 29.95 -6.86 -0.87
C GLU A 154 28.46 -6.91 -1.30
N LEU A 155 28.06 -7.89 -2.11
CA LEU A 155 26.65 -8.10 -2.50
C LEU A 155 25.76 -8.45 -1.30
N LEU A 156 26.32 -9.05 -0.24
CA LEU A 156 25.62 -9.37 1.00
C LEU A 156 25.70 -8.25 2.04
N ASP A 157 26.37 -7.16 1.72
CA ASP A 157 26.46 -5.97 2.55
C ASP A 157 25.42 -4.94 2.08
N GLY A 158 24.35 -4.82 2.86
CA GLY A 158 23.21 -3.95 2.56
C GLY A 158 23.57 -2.47 2.46
N SER A 159 24.73 -2.03 2.94
CA SER A 159 25.15 -0.63 2.85
C SER A 159 25.48 -0.20 1.42
N ASN A 160 25.72 -1.17 0.52
CA ASN A 160 25.94 -0.90 -0.91
C ASN A 160 24.62 -0.78 -1.70
N PHE A 161 23.45 -0.83 -1.04
CA PHE A 161 22.15 -0.79 -1.70
C PHE A 161 21.23 0.28 -1.11
N ALA A 162 20.26 0.72 -1.91
CA ALA A 162 19.21 1.63 -1.49
C ALA A 162 17.82 1.10 -1.88
N LEU A 163 16.84 1.32 -1.00
CA LEU A 163 15.42 1.13 -1.31
C LEU A 163 14.90 2.40 -1.97
N VAL A 164 14.21 2.25 -3.10
CA VAL A 164 13.68 3.36 -3.88
C VAL A 164 12.18 3.22 -4.02
N PHE A 165 11.44 4.28 -3.75
CA PHE A 165 10.02 4.39 -4.10
C PHE A 165 9.85 5.25 -5.35
N MET A 166 8.85 4.91 -6.15
CA MET A 166 8.59 5.53 -7.44
C MET A 166 7.09 5.80 -7.65
N ASN A 167 6.81 6.83 -8.45
CA ASN A 167 5.45 7.19 -8.90
C ASN A 167 4.96 6.27 -10.04
N GLN A 168 3.76 6.53 -10.56
CA GLN A 168 3.14 5.75 -11.63
C GLN A 168 3.93 5.72 -12.96
N ASN A 169 4.75 6.74 -13.19
CA ASN A 169 5.62 6.83 -14.37
C ASN A 169 6.98 6.14 -14.16
N LYS A 170 7.21 5.60 -12.95
CA LYS A 170 8.48 5.03 -12.47
C LYS A 170 9.56 6.09 -12.23
N ASP A 171 9.17 7.33 -12.02
CA ASP A 171 10.10 8.37 -11.55
C ASP A 171 10.35 8.18 -10.05
N VAL A 172 11.60 8.33 -9.62
CA VAL A 172 12.01 8.19 -8.22
C VAL A 172 11.45 9.32 -7.36
N THR A 173 10.79 8.96 -6.27
CA THR A 173 10.19 9.90 -5.30
C THR A 173 10.93 9.92 -3.97
N ASN A 174 11.43 8.78 -3.52
CA ASN A 174 12.20 8.64 -2.28
C ASN A 174 13.32 7.61 -2.45
N VAL A 175 14.45 7.86 -1.80
CA VAL A 175 15.61 6.96 -1.73
C VAL A 175 15.97 6.76 -0.26
N PHE A 176 16.15 5.51 0.17
CA PHE A 176 16.45 5.13 1.54
C PHE A 176 17.72 4.26 1.60
N HIS A 177 18.77 4.79 2.23
CA HIS A 177 20.07 4.12 2.44
C HIS A 177 20.12 3.44 3.81
N VAL A 178 19.34 2.38 3.96
CA VAL A 178 19.02 1.78 5.27
C VAL A 178 19.01 0.26 5.21
N LEU A 179 19.48 -0.34 4.11
CA LEU A 179 19.35 -1.77 3.89
C LEU A 179 20.36 -2.62 4.69
N ASP A 180 21.32 -2.02 5.39
CA ASP A 180 22.26 -2.68 6.31
C ASP A 180 21.75 -2.77 7.76
N ILE A 181 21.01 -1.75 8.21
CA ILE A 181 20.55 -1.60 9.59
C ILE A 181 19.03 -1.68 9.76
N GLY A 182 18.25 -1.34 8.75
CA GLY A 182 16.82 -1.10 8.86
C GLY A 182 16.47 0.37 9.16
N MET A 183 15.20 0.60 9.47
CA MET A 183 14.66 1.85 10.01
C MET A 183 13.78 1.50 11.21
N VAL A 184 14.40 1.31 12.37
CA VAL A 184 13.69 1.05 13.61
C VAL A 184 13.79 2.28 14.50
N GLU A 185 12.66 2.69 15.09
CA GLU A 185 12.63 3.67 16.19
C GLU A 185 13.29 3.09 17.45
#